data_AF-A0A419K819-F1
#
_entry.id   AF-A0A419K819-F1
#
_cell.length_a   1.000
_cell.length_b   1.000
_cell.length_c   1.000
_cell.angle_alpha   90.00
_cell.angle_beta   90.00
_cell.angle_gamma   90.00
#
_symmetry.space_group_name_H-M   'P 1'
#
loop_
_entity.id
_entity.type
_entity.pdbx_description
1 polymer ?
#
loop_
_entity_poly.entity_id
_entity_poly.type
_entity_poly.pdbx_seq_one_letter_code
_entity_poly.pdbx_strand_id
1 'polypeptide(L)' 'MEIEIEDTYCEAFDGLFTRICVTARDERRLKQAAYNATALPCTVFGESEGGIERWLSEHETPDGRKGAVIQFWVNYSEDA' A
#
# COMPACT_ATOMS: atom_id res chain seq x y z
N MET A 1 3.14 14.21 31.23
CA MET A 1 3.02 12.77 31.52
C MET A 1 3.95 12.07 30.57
N GLU A 2 4.87 11.28 31.11
CA GLU A 2 5.73 10.42 30.33
C GLU A 2 4.95 9.13 30.05
N ILE A 3 4.97 8.64 28.81
CA ILE A 3 4.30 7.39 28.44
C ILE A 3 5.35 6.29 28.49
N GLU A 4 5.05 5.23 29.24
CA GLU A 4 5.91 4.04 29.33
C GLU A 4 5.95 3.34 27.97
N ILE A 5 7.16 3.06 27.49
CA ILE A 5 7.41 2.21 26.32
C ILE A 5 7.91 0.87 26.85
N GLU A 6 7.14 -0.19 26.59
CA GLU A 6 7.49 -1.54 27.01
C GLU A 6 8.76 -2.02 26.29
N ASP A 7 9.69 -2.62 27.03
CA ASP A 7 10.89 -3.27 26.48
C ASP A 7 10.51 -4.65 25.92
N THR A 8 9.95 -4.64 24.72
CA THR A 8 9.43 -5.81 24.00
C THR A 8 9.65 -5.66 22.49
N TYR A 9 9.08 -6.57 21.69
CA TYR A 9 9.26 -6.60 20.24
C TYR A 9 7.95 -6.88 19.48
N CYS A 10 7.93 -6.51 18.19
CA CYS A 10 6.88 -6.91 17.24
C CYS A 10 7.39 -8.06 16.39
N GLU A 11 6.68 -9.19 16.37
CA GLU A 11 6.98 -10.31 15.47
C GLU A 11 6.34 -10.05 14.09
N ALA A 12 7.16 -10.03 13.05
CA ALA A 12 6.74 -9.85 11.66
C ALA A 12 6.82 -11.17 10.89
N PHE A 13 6.09 -11.26 9.79
CA PHE A 13 5.98 -12.47 8.97
C PHE A 13 6.43 -12.20 7.54
N ASP A 14 6.92 -13.25 6.88
CA ASP A 14 7.26 -13.20 5.46
C ASP A 14 5.98 -13.19 4.60
N GLY A 15 6.03 -12.49 3.48
CA GLY A 15 4.95 -12.41 2.51
C GLY A 15 5.47 -11.96 1.15
N LEU A 16 4.63 -12.11 0.13
CA LEU A 16 4.89 -11.52 -1.18
C LEU A 16 4.22 -10.16 -1.26
N PHE A 17 4.92 -9.20 -1.86
CA PHE A 17 4.36 -7.88 -2.12
C PHE A 17 4.73 -7.37 -3.49
N THR A 18 3.90 -6.45 -3.99
CA THR A 18 4.18 -5.67 -5.19
C THR A 18 4.02 -4.18 -4.91
N ARG A 19 4.82 -3.36 -5.61
CA ARG A 19 4.69 -1.91 -5.64
C ARG A 19 4.26 -1.47 -7.02
N ILE A 20 3.15 -0.73 -7.08
CA ILE A 20 2.57 -0.24 -8.33
C ILE A 20 2.59 1.27 -8.33
N CYS A 21 3.18 1.87 -9.38
CA CYS A 21 3.11 3.30 -9.65
C CYS A 21 1.84 3.60 -10.46
N VAL A 22 0.82 4.17 -9.81
CA VAL A 22 -0.42 4.61 -10.46
C VAL A 22 -0.30 6.08 -10.81
N THR A 23 -0.51 6.45 -12.07
CA THR A 23 -0.45 7.85 -12.53
C THR A 23 -1.79 8.30 -13.12
N ALA A 24 -2.19 9.54 -12.83
CA ALA A 24 -3.46 10.10 -13.29
C ALA A 24 -3.29 11.57 -13.73
N ARG A 25 -4.21 12.03 -14.60
CA ARG A 25 -4.20 13.41 -15.10
C ARG A 25 -4.39 14.46 -13.99
N ASP A 26 -5.14 14.14 -12.95
CA ASP A 26 -5.43 15.04 -11.85
C ASP A 26 -5.53 14.28 -10.52
N GLU A 27 -5.49 15.04 -9.44
CA GLU A 27 -5.47 14.52 -8.07
C GLU A 27 -6.75 13.79 -7.68
N ARG A 28 -7.91 14.22 -8.20
CA ARG A 28 -9.19 13.56 -7.90
C ARG A 28 -9.21 12.14 -8.47
N ARG A 29 -8.81 11.98 -9.73
CA ARG A 29 -8.71 10.67 -10.39
C ARG A 29 -7.64 9.80 -9.73
N LEU A 30 -6.50 10.38 -9.39
CA LEU A 30 -5.42 9.68 -8.70
C LEU A 30 -5.89 9.11 -7.37
N LYS A 31 -6.50 9.96 -6.53
CA LYS A 31 -7.05 9.55 -5.23
C LYS A 31 -8.11 8.47 -5.38
N GLN A 32 -9.04 8.63 -6.32
CA GLN A 32 -10.07 7.61 -6.56
C GLN A 32 -9.48 6.25 -6.96
N ALA A 33 -8.48 6.25 -7.86
CA ALA A 33 -7.83 5.02 -8.30
C ALA A 33 -7.07 4.35 -7.15
N ALA A 34 -6.27 5.12 -6.41
CA ALA A 34 -5.50 4.60 -5.28
C ALA A 34 -6.42 4.07 -4.17
N TYR A 35 -7.41 4.86 -3.73
CA TYR A 35 -8.34 4.43 -2.68
C TYR A 35 -9.15 3.21 -3.09
N ASN A 36 -9.74 3.18 -4.29
CA ASN A 36 -10.56 2.05 -4.71
C ASN A 36 -9.73 0.77 -4.86
N ALA A 37 -8.47 0.89 -5.27
CA ALA A 37 -7.58 -0.25 -5.41
C ALA A 37 -7.17 -0.82 -4.04
N THR A 38 -6.99 0.02 -3.02
CA THR A 38 -6.45 -0.40 -1.71
C THR A 38 -7.50 -0.52 -0.60
N ALA A 39 -8.76 -0.16 -0.83
CA ALA A 39 -9.79 -0.11 0.21
C ALA A 39 -10.52 -1.44 0.47
N LEU A 40 -10.35 -2.45 -0.38
CA LEU A 40 -11.01 -3.75 -0.17
C LEU A 40 -10.32 -4.44 1.02
N PRO A 41 -11.04 -4.75 2.12
CA PRO A 41 -10.48 -5.48 3.25
C PRO A 41 -10.35 -6.98 2.91
N CYS A 42 -9.51 -7.30 1.93
CA CYS A 42 -9.19 -8.67 1.55
C CYS A 42 -8.54 -9.47 2.68
N THR A 43 -8.01 -8.80 3.72
CA THR A 43 -7.51 -9.42 4.94
C THR A 43 -8.58 -10.23 5.68
N VAL A 44 -9.85 -9.81 5.64
CA VAL A 44 -10.97 -10.56 6.26
C VAL A 44 -11.23 -11.88 5.52
N PHE A 45 -10.82 -11.97 4.26
CA PHE A 45 -10.91 -13.18 3.44
C PHE A 45 -9.59 -13.94 3.35
N GLY A 46 -8.51 -13.48 4.00
CA GLY A 46 -7.19 -14.10 3.93
C GLY A 46 -6.47 -13.91 2.59
N GLU A 47 -6.96 -13.02 1.72
CA GLU A 47 -6.51 -12.93 0.33
C GLU A 47 -5.36 -11.94 0.13
N SER A 48 -5.49 -10.71 0.64
CA SER A 48 -4.49 -9.64 0.39
C SER A 48 -4.65 -8.45 1.34
N GLU A 49 -3.56 -7.72 1.58
CA GLU A 49 -3.57 -6.42 2.24
C GLU A 49 -3.12 -5.33 1.26
N GLY A 50 -3.96 -4.30 1.09
CA GLY A 50 -3.69 -3.18 0.19
C GLY A 50 -3.44 -1.88 0.94
N GLY A 51 -2.51 -1.05 0.46
CA GLY A 51 -2.21 0.24 1.09
C GLY A 51 -1.61 1.26 0.14
N ILE A 52 -1.90 2.54 0.39
CA ILE A 52 -1.19 3.64 -0.28
C ILE A 52 0.08 3.92 0.51
N GLU A 53 1.23 3.67 -0.12
CA GLU A 53 2.53 3.91 0.50
C GLU A 53 2.87 5.41 0.50
N ARG A 54 2.74 6.06 -0.67
CA ARG A 54 3.03 7.51 -0.82
C ARG A 54 2.43 8.11 -2.08
N TRP A 55 2.19 9.42 -2.04
CA TRP A 55 1.87 10.24 -3.21
C TRP A 55 3.15 10.71 -3.91
N LEU A 56 3.10 10.85 -5.22
CA LEU A 56 4.20 11.27 -6.10
C LEU A 56 3.84 12.55 -6.84
N SER A 57 4.79 13.46 -6.92
CA SER A 57 4.75 14.60 -7.84
C SER A 57 5.00 14.17 -9.29
N GLU A 58 4.73 15.07 -10.23
CA GLU A 58 4.93 14.85 -11.68
C GLU A 58 6.40 14.58 -12.05
N HIS A 59 7.35 15.01 -11.24
CA HIS A 59 8.79 14.81 -11.48
C HIS A 59 9.29 13.44 -11.06
N GLU A 60 8.48 12.70 -10.29
CA GLU A 60 8.83 11.40 -9.73
C GLU A 60 8.20 10.25 -10.53
N THR A 61 7.36 10.57 -11.52
CA THR A 61 6.64 9.58 -12.33
C THR A 61 7.24 9.49 -13.74
N PRO A 62 7.22 8.30 -14.35
CA PRO A 62 7.84 8.09 -15.66
C PRO A 62 7.12 8.82 -16.81
N ASP A 63 5.87 9.24 -16.61
CA ASP A 63 5.04 9.88 -17.63
C ASP A 63 4.74 11.36 -17.34
N GLY A 64 5.36 11.96 -16.32
CA GLY A 64 5.20 13.37 -16.00
C GLY A 64 3.85 13.75 -15.41
N ARG A 65 3.05 12.79 -14.93
CA ARG A 65 1.73 13.03 -14.33
C ARG A 65 1.77 12.84 -12.81
N LYS A 66 0.78 13.38 -12.08
CA LYS A 66 0.65 13.09 -10.64
C LYS A 66 0.52 11.58 -10.42
N GLY A 67 1.17 11.05 -9.39
CA GLY A 67 1.16 9.61 -9.14
C GLY A 67 1.02 9.21 -7.68
N ALA A 68 0.91 7.91 -7.45
CA ALA A 68 0.93 7.28 -6.14
C ALA A 68 1.64 5.93 -6.25
N VAL A 69 2.39 5.57 -5.22
CA VAL A 69 2.83 4.20 -5.03
C VAL A 69 1.81 3.52 -4.13
N ILE A 70 1.20 2.46 -4.64
CA ILE A 70 0.36 1.56 -3.85
C ILE A 70 1.05 0.21 -3.71
N GLN A 71 0.76 -0.46 -2.60
CA GLN A 71 1.25 -1.80 -2.28
C GLN A 71 0.10 -2.78 -2.15
N PHE A 72 0.38 -4.01 -2.56
CA PHE A 72 -0.43 -5.17 -2.25
C PHE A 72 0.46 -6.25 -1.67
N TRP A 73 0.03 -6.83 -0.56
CA TRP A 73 0.68 -7.90 0.17
C TRP A 73 -0.21 -9.13 0.16
N VAL A 74 0.38 -10.31 0.10
CA VAL A 74 -0.30 -11.60 0.22
C VAL A 74 0.58 -12.56 1.00
N ASN A 75 -0.06 -13.53 1.66
CA ASN A 75 0.67 -14.66 2.22
C ASN A 75 1.24 -15.52 1.07
N TYR A 76 2.39 -16.15 1.30
CA TYR A 76 2.99 -17.05 0.35
C TYR A 76 3.43 -18.33 1.06
N SER A 77 2.66 -19.38 0.85
CA SER A 77 2.98 -20.76 1.23
C SER A 77 2.52 -21.70 0.10
N GLU A 78 3.01 -22.94 0.09
CA GLU A 78 2.59 -23.94 -0.92
C GLU A 78 1.07 -24.21 -0.89
N ASP A 79 0.40 -23.90 0.22
CA ASP A 79 -1.03 -24.10 0.45
C ASP A 79 -1.86 -22.79 0.39
N ALA A 80 -1.25 -21.66 -0.03
CA ALA A 80 -1.92 -20.36 -0.14
C ALA A 80 -2.83 -20.25 -1.37
#